data_AF-D4CQ05-F1
#
_entry.id   AF-D4CQ05-F1
#
_cell.length_a   1.000
_cell.length_b   1.000
_cell.length_c   1.000
_cell.angle_alpha   90.00
_cell.angle_beta   90.00
_cell.angle_gamma   90.00
#
_symmetry.space_group_name_H-M   'P 1'
#
loop_
_entity.id
_entity.type
_entity.pdbx_description
1 polymer ?
#
loop_
_entity_poly.entity_id
_entity_poly.type
_entity_poly.pdbx_seq_one_letter_code
_entity_poly.pdbx_strand_id
1 'polypeptide(L)'
;MYSDDVLNKSGTAQKYDYEERSRKAEQYFAQFEEGKSLVFYYAGYSNPFSENEENNYVVAGISRLKKMGDFHYYQNISEEIRKKYAGGIVWQKAVTSAYPDEGFCIPYWKYMDNEDVLERLVIKPLHRAPFKYGSREITDDDAIEIVNQLVNAVEVLIEIGDTTENWKLRRDWLGSVLNELWIARGPYPGFASVLENLGLGSIEATYLRLTNESDMKAFRDQVCDLLVGERDDVWGQALPAAELKKIRREYKLREEPEQKLLLDILPRFALTAGQMQAILSEDRENVSITVSLEEILADPYIIFEQYQGYDVDDVIPFYKIDNGILASPDFGLDNLLDEGSTERLRAFCVDELNRIAAHSFGKTATILESVNHRLDRMPEWKRYTYKLKNFDIETEVLEEALYLRRDENNTLYLYLRSVYEDERCIEDAFKALTDRPDIVLKRAISAEKFKERLKKKDSKLISKAGRQYEAILDKQAEICMKIFTKPLCVLSGAAGTGKTTVIRAIVENIKRVHGESTGFLLMAPTGKAAERIKTQTGERSTTIHSFLASNGWINNNFTLKRSGGKLSQDVNTIIVDDHC
;
A
#
# COMPACT_ATOMS: atom_id res chain seq x y z
N MET A 1 6.50 -16.19 13.85
CA MET A 1 7.91 -16.13 14.33
C MET A 1 8.38 -14.74 14.80
N TYR A 2 7.76 -13.63 14.37
CA TYR A 2 8.20 -12.26 14.66
C TYR A 2 7.07 -11.36 15.19
N SER A 3 6.08 -11.96 15.83
CA SER A 3 4.93 -11.27 16.42
C SER A 3 5.26 -10.73 17.82
N ASP A 4 4.51 -9.75 18.30
CA ASP A 4 4.81 -9.07 19.58
C ASP A 4 4.78 -10.00 20.80
N ASP A 5 4.00 -11.06 20.74
CA ASP A 5 3.90 -12.09 21.78
C ASP A 5 5.15 -12.98 21.90
N VAL A 6 6.09 -12.92 20.95
CA VAL A 6 7.41 -13.57 21.09
C VAL A 6 8.46 -12.67 21.75
N LEU A 7 8.13 -11.43 22.09
CA LEU A 7 9.04 -10.51 22.78
C LEU A 7 8.99 -10.79 24.28
N ASN A 8 10.17 -10.93 24.90
CA ASN A 8 10.22 -11.00 26.35
C ASN A 8 9.89 -9.64 26.97
N LYS A 9 9.30 -9.67 28.17
CA LYS A 9 9.04 -8.46 28.97
C LYS A 9 10.34 -7.68 29.24
N SER A 10 10.21 -6.35 29.33
CA SER A 10 11.29 -5.40 29.58
C SER A 10 12.12 -5.81 30.82
N GLY A 11 13.44 -5.94 30.68
CA GLY A 11 14.37 -6.30 31.77
C GLY A 11 14.98 -7.70 31.69
N THR A 12 14.61 -8.50 30.70
CA THR A 12 15.25 -9.79 30.41
C THR A 12 16.49 -9.61 29.51
N ALA A 13 17.51 -10.46 29.67
CA ALA A 13 18.74 -10.40 28.85
C ALA A 13 18.55 -10.88 27.40
N GLN A 14 17.37 -11.40 27.05
CA GLN A 14 17.04 -11.89 25.72
C GLN A 14 15.85 -11.11 25.16
N LYS A 15 16.00 -10.62 23.92
CA LYS A 15 14.94 -9.89 23.22
C LYS A 15 13.71 -10.76 22.93
N TYR A 16 13.92 -12.06 22.69
CA TYR A 16 12.87 -12.98 22.23
C TYR A 16 12.75 -14.20 23.14
N ASP A 17 11.52 -14.69 23.27
CA ASP A 17 11.21 -16.05 23.73
C ASP A 17 11.47 -17.03 22.58
N TYR A 18 12.54 -17.82 22.70
CA TYR A 18 12.92 -18.73 21.64
C TYR A 18 12.07 -20.00 21.59
N GLU A 19 11.46 -20.42 22.70
CA GLU A 19 10.57 -21.59 22.72
C GLU A 19 9.28 -21.27 21.97
N GLU A 20 8.69 -20.11 22.26
CA GLU A 20 7.50 -19.64 21.56
C GLU A 20 7.79 -19.37 20.08
N ARG A 21 8.97 -18.82 19.74
CA ARG A 21 9.39 -18.68 18.33
C ARG A 21 9.52 -20.03 17.62
N SER A 22 10.05 -21.06 18.30
CA SER A 22 10.17 -22.41 17.74
C SER A 22 8.78 -23.00 17.47
N ARG A 23 7.87 -22.91 18.44
CA ARG A 23 6.48 -23.37 18.31
C ARG A 23 5.78 -22.71 17.13
N LYS A 24 5.94 -21.39 16.97
CA LYS A 24 5.38 -20.66 15.82
C LYS A 24 6.02 -21.03 14.49
N ALA A 25 7.31 -21.39 14.48
CA ALA A 25 7.96 -21.89 13.27
C ALA A 25 7.38 -23.26 12.87
N GLU A 26 7.20 -24.16 13.84
CA GLU A 26 6.57 -25.46 13.62
C GLU A 26 5.16 -25.33 13.07
N GLN A 27 4.33 -24.46 13.67
CA GLN A 27 2.98 -24.17 13.17
C GLN A 27 2.99 -23.64 11.73
N TYR A 28 3.86 -22.66 11.45
CA TYR A 28 3.98 -22.08 10.10
C TYR A 28 4.34 -23.13 9.05
N PHE A 29 5.27 -24.05 9.33
CA PHE A 29 5.65 -25.06 8.34
C PHE A 29 4.67 -26.24 8.26
N ALA A 30 3.90 -26.51 9.32
CA ALA A 30 2.93 -27.60 9.36
C ALA A 30 1.69 -27.37 8.47
N GLN A 31 1.46 -26.13 8.04
CA GLN A 31 0.34 -25.80 7.14
C GLN A 31 0.59 -26.18 5.68
N PHE A 32 1.84 -26.51 5.31
CA PHE A 32 2.18 -26.88 3.94
C PHE A 32 2.18 -28.40 3.76
N GLU A 33 1.52 -28.85 2.69
CA GLU A 33 1.35 -30.26 2.35
C GLU A 33 2.27 -30.65 1.19
N GLU A 34 3.09 -31.69 1.38
CA GLU A 34 3.95 -32.26 0.33
C GLU A 34 3.09 -32.79 -0.82
N GLY A 35 3.52 -32.52 -2.06
CA GLY A 35 2.79 -32.89 -3.28
C GLY A 35 1.59 -32.01 -3.60
N LYS A 36 1.24 -31.04 -2.74
CA LYS A 36 0.10 -30.14 -2.94
C LYS A 36 0.52 -28.67 -2.94
N SER A 37 1.23 -28.22 -1.91
CA SER A 37 1.65 -26.82 -1.79
C SER A 37 2.64 -26.40 -2.88
N LEU A 38 2.68 -25.10 -3.18
CA LEU A 38 3.54 -24.50 -4.20
C LEU A 38 4.70 -23.74 -3.55
N VAL A 39 5.84 -23.70 -4.26
CA VAL A 39 7.03 -22.94 -3.91
C VAL A 39 7.27 -21.92 -5.01
N PHE A 40 7.24 -20.64 -4.65
CA PHE A 40 7.55 -19.54 -5.55
C PHE A 40 8.96 -19.04 -5.28
N TYR A 41 9.81 -19.05 -6.32
CA TYR A 41 11.15 -18.48 -6.25
C TYR A 41 11.10 -17.01 -6.60
N TYR A 42 11.81 -16.17 -5.84
CA TYR A 42 11.84 -14.74 -6.10
C TYR A 42 13.22 -14.15 -5.86
N ALA A 43 13.50 -13.05 -6.54
CA ALA A 43 14.63 -12.17 -6.29
C ALA A 43 14.19 -10.98 -5.43
N GLY A 44 14.99 -10.66 -4.41
CA GLY A 44 14.79 -9.49 -3.55
C GLY A 44 15.02 -8.17 -4.28
N TYR A 45 14.90 -7.05 -3.56
CA TYR A 45 14.95 -5.69 -4.14
C TYR A 45 16.19 -5.36 -4.98
N SER A 46 17.33 -5.95 -4.65
CA SER A 46 18.58 -5.77 -5.40
C SER A 46 18.66 -6.73 -6.59
N ASN A 47 17.68 -6.66 -7.48
CA ASN A 47 17.63 -7.46 -8.71
C ASN A 47 17.83 -6.56 -9.95
N PRO A 48 18.20 -7.14 -11.11
CA PRO A 48 18.47 -6.37 -12.33
C PRO A 48 17.29 -5.60 -12.92
N PHE A 49 16.07 -5.80 -12.42
CA PHE A 49 14.83 -5.21 -12.94
C PHE A 49 14.24 -4.13 -12.01
N SER A 50 14.99 -3.77 -10.97
CA SER A 50 14.69 -2.63 -10.10
C SER A 50 15.44 -1.39 -10.61
N GLU A 51 14.72 -0.45 -11.22
CA GLU A 51 15.27 0.83 -11.67
C GLU A 51 14.73 2.02 -10.84
N ASN A 52 15.45 3.15 -10.84
CA ASN A 52 14.95 4.46 -10.38
C ASN A 52 14.25 4.47 -9.01
N GLU A 53 14.85 3.81 -8.01
CA GLU A 53 14.32 3.72 -6.63
C GLU A 53 13.05 2.87 -6.45
N GLU A 54 12.53 2.25 -7.52
CA GLU A 54 11.44 1.28 -7.40
C GLU A 54 11.95 -0.08 -6.91
N ASN A 55 11.79 -0.31 -5.61
CA ASN A 55 12.09 -1.57 -4.95
C ASN A 55 11.06 -2.66 -5.33
N ASN A 56 11.27 -3.30 -6.48
CA ASN A 56 10.40 -4.37 -6.99
C ASN A 56 10.95 -5.75 -6.61
N TYR A 57 10.05 -6.67 -6.26
CA TYR A 57 10.37 -8.10 -6.20
C TYR A 57 10.12 -8.71 -7.57
N VAL A 58 10.87 -9.75 -7.93
CA VAL A 58 10.69 -10.44 -9.21
C VAL A 58 10.55 -11.93 -8.97
N VAL A 59 9.47 -12.53 -9.48
CA VAL A 59 9.26 -13.97 -9.42
C VAL A 59 10.16 -14.63 -10.46
N ALA A 60 11.02 -15.54 -10.04
CA ALA A 60 11.97 -16.27 -10.88
C ALA A 60 11.41 -17.60 -11.40
N GLY A 61 10.44 -18.18 -10.70
CA GLY A 61 9.88 -19.46 -11.08
C GLY A 61 8.95 -20.04 -10.02
N ILE A 62 8.44 -21.23 -10.30
CA ILE A 62 7.47 -21.94 -9.46
C ILE A 62 7.79 -23.44 -9.47
N SER A 63 7.49 -24.14 -8.38
CA SER A 63 7.52 -25.60 -8.34
C SER A 63 6.58 -26.16 -7.28
N ARG A 64 6.14 -27.41 -7.45
CA ARG A 64 5.45 -28.16 -6.39
C ARG A 64 6.40 -28.43 -5.22
N LEU A 65 5.89 -28.33 -3.99
CA LEU A 65 6.61 -28.78 -2.81
C LEU A 65 6.77 -30.29 -2.85
N LYS A 66 8.00 -30.79 -2.97
CA LYS A 66 8.29 -32.24 -2.95
C LYS A 66 8.50 -32.77 -1.55
N LYS A 67 9.26 -32.03 -0.73
CA LYS A 67 9.58 -32.46 0.63
C LYS A 67 9.87 -31.27 1.54
N MET A 68 9.30 -31.30 2.74
CA MET A 68 9.59 -30.39 3.84
C MET A 68 10.63 -31.06 4.76
N GLY A 69 11.80 -30.46 4.92
CA GLY A 69 12.88 -31.02 5.73
C GLY A 69 12.61 -30.92 7.24
N ASP A 70 13.24 -31.78 8.02
CA ASP A 70 13.12 -31.75 9.49
C ASP A 70 13.77 -30.49 10.10
N PHE A 71 13.38 -30.15 11.32
CA PHE A 71 14.12 -29.16 12.10
C PHE A 71 15.44 -29.77 12.59
N HIS A 72 16.53 -29.01 12.46
CA HIS A 72 17.85 -29.42 12.91
C HIS A 72 18.23 -28.70 14.19
N TYR A 73 19.11 -29.32 14.98
CA TYR A 73 19.58 -28.80 16.27
C TYR A 73 21.10 -28.89 16.35
N TYR A 74 21.75 -27.86 16.90
CA TYR A 74 23.18 -27.88 17.14
C TYR A 74 23.56 -28.97 18.14
N GLN A 75 24.52 -29.80 17.75
CA GLN A 75 25.06 -30.84 18.63
C GLN A 75 26.09 -30.26 19.61
N ASN A 76 26.29 -30.94 20.75
CA ASN A 76 27.32 -30.60 21.76
C ASN A 76 27.22 -29.19 22.37
N ILE A 77 26.02 -28.61 22.44
CA ILE A 77 25.78 -27.33 23.13
C ILE A 77 25.72 -27.50 24.66
N SER A 78 26.08 -26.45 25.41
CA SER A 78 25.94 -26.43 26.87
C SER A 78 24.48 -26.45 27.30
N GLU A 79 24.20 -26.90 28.53
CA GLU A 79 22.83 -26.92 29.08
C GLU A 79 22.21 -25.52 29.18
N GLU A 80 23.05 -24.51 29.44
CA GLU A 80 22.65 -23.11 29.43
C GLU A 80 22.18 -22.66 28.04
N ILE A 81 22.95 -22.96 26.98
CA ILE A 81 22.57 -22.63 25.59
C ILE A 81 21.30 -23.39 25.19
N ARG A 82 21.17 -24.66 25.61
CA ARG A 82 19.99 -25.49 25.30
C ARG A 82 18.70 -24.88 25.86
N LYS A 83 18.71 -24.44 27.13
CA LYS A 83 17.56 -23.74 27.75
C LYS A 83 17.30 -22.38 27.11
N LYS A 84 18.38 -21.69 26.74
CA LYS A 84 18.32 -20.32 26.24
C LYS A 84 17.81 -20.20 24.79
N TYR A 85 18.01 -21.22 23.96
CA TYR A 85 17.75 -21.16 22.51
C TYR A 85 16.89 -22.33 22.00
N ALA A 86 15.85 -22.70 22.75
CA ALA A 86 14.88 -23.74 22.36
C ALA A 86 15.54 -25.03 21.85
N GLY A 87 16.42 -25.61 22.66
CA GLY A 87 17.15 -26.82 22.29
C GLY A 87 18.35 -26.59 21.37
N GLY A 88 18.67 -25.34 21.02
CA GLY A 88 19.71 -25.01 20.03
C GLY A 88 19.24 -25.22 18.61
N ILE A 89 17.98 -24.88 18.31
CA ILE A 89 17.39 -25.02 16.99
C ILE A 89 18.15 -24.25 15.92
N VAL A 90 18.32 -24.87 14.75
CA VAL A 90 18.80 -24.24 13.52
C VAL A 90 17.60 -23.64 12.81
N TRP A 91 17.55 -22.31 12.73
CA TRP A 91 16.42 -21.57 12.16
C TRP A 91 16.27 -21.71 10.64
N GLN A 92 17.20 -22.38 9.97
CA GLN A 92 17.11 -22.72 8.56
C GLN A 92 16.40 -24.07 8.43
N LYS A 93 15.39 -24.12 7.56
CA LYS A 93 14.68 -25.35 7.22
C LYS A 93 14.82 -25.62 5.73
N ALA A 94 15.18 -26.86 5.39
CA ALA A 94 15.35 -27.26 3.99
C ALA A 94 13.97 -27.47 3.34
N VAL A 95 13.77 -26.92 2.15
CA VAL A 95 12.60 -27.13 1.31
C VAL A 95 13.06 -27.73 0.00
N THR A 96 12.54 -28.90 -0.36
CA THR A 96 12.86 -29.57 -1.62
C THR A 96 11.71 -29.39 -2.59
N SER A 97 12.01 -28.91 -3.79
CA SER A 97 11.04 -28.75 -4.86
C SER A 97 10.96 -29.98 -5.75
N ALA A 98 9.86 -30.08 -6.49
CA ALA A 98 9.63 -31.13 -7.49
C ALA A 98 10.21 -30.77 -8.87
N TYR A 99 10.99 -29.69 -8.98
CA TYR A 99 11.68 -29.31 -10.20
C TYR A 99 12.70 -30.40 -10.62
N PRO A 100 12.77 -30.79 -11.90
CA PRO A 100 12.05 -30.24 -13.05
C PRO A 100 10.72 -30.92 -13.40
N ASP A 101 10.26 -31.93 -12.66
CA ASP A 101 9.04 -32.67 -13.02
C ASP A 101 7.79 -31.78 -12.89
N GLU A 102 7.66 -31.06 -11.78
CA GLU A 102 6.58 -30.09 -11.53
C GLU A 102 7.15 -28.74 -11.11
N GLY A 103 7.50 -27.93 -12.10
CA GLY A 103 8.03 -26.58 -11.90
C GLY A 103 8.91 -26.13 -13.04
N PHE A 104 9.23 -24.84 -13.06
CA PHE A 104 10.21 -24.26 -13.99
C PHE A 104 10.81 -22.96 -13.45
N CYS A 105 11.91 -22.54 -14.09
CA CYS A 105 12.53 -21.23 -13.88
C CYS A 105 12.44 -20.42 -15.18
N ILE A 106 12.12 -19.14 -15.07
CA ILE A 106 12.07 -18.24 -16.22
C ILE A 106 13.52 -17.98 -16.68
N PRO A 107 13.84 -18.14 -17.97
CA PRO A 107 15.21 -18.01 -18.48
C PRO A 107 15.65 -16.54 -18.62
N TYR A 108 15.53 -15.74 -17.56
CA TYR A 108 15.89 -14.32 -17.57
C TYR A 108 17.31 -14.07 -18.08
N TRP A 109 18.27 -14.93 -17.69
CA TRP A 109 19.67 -14.84 -18.12
C TRP A 109 19.86 -14.85 -19.64
N LYS A 110 18.94 -15.46 -20.39
CA LYS A 110 19.01 -15.55 -21.86
C LYS A 110 18.58 -14.24 -22.53
N TYR A 111 17.75 -13.45 -21.86
CA TYR A 111 17.12 -12.25 -22.41
C TYR A 111 17.63 -10.95 -21.79
N MET A 112 18.70 -11.01 -20.98
CA MET A 112 19.27 -9.83 -20.30
C MET A 112 19.63 -8.66 -21.23
N ASP A 113 19.98 -8.95 -22.49
CA ASP A 113 20.33 -7.95 -23.49
C ASP A 113 19.14 -7.53 -24.40
N ASN A 114 17.92 -8.00 -24.12
CA ASN A 114 16.72 -7.74 -24.92
C ASN A 114 15.59 -7.18 -24.04
N GLU A 115 15.56 -5.86 -23.94
CA GLU A 115 14.62 -5.11 -23.11
C GLU A 115 13.15 -5.35 -23.50
N ASP A 116 12.83 -5.33 -24.80
CA ASP A 116 11.47 -5.58 -25.32
C ASP A 116 10.91 -6.94 -24.89
N VAL A 117 11.76 -7.98 -24.85
CA VAL A 117 11.35 -9.31 -24.39
C VAL A 117 11.24 -9.34 -22.86
N LEU A 118 12.17 -8.71 -22.14
CA LEU A 118 12.14 -8.67 -20.68
C LEU A 118 10.91 -7.95 -20.14
N GLU A 119 10.50 -6.84 -20.73
CA GLU A 119 9.28 -6.12 -20.35
C GLU A 119 8.03 -7.04 -20.39
N ARG A 120 8.04 -8.04 -21.27
CA ARG A 120 6.96 -9.02 -21.43
C ARG A 120 7.12 -10.27 -20.55
N LEU A 121 8.31 -10.54 -20.03
CA LEU A 121 8.65 -11.75 -19.23
C LEU A 121 8.77 -11.49 -17.73
N VAL A 122 9.12 -10.26 -17.33
CA VAL A 122 9.39 -9.95 -15.92
C VAL A 122 8.08 -9.97 -15.13
N ILE A 123 8.05 -10.80 -14.09
CA ILE A 123 6.88 -10.96 -13.23
C ILE A 123 7.10 -10.18 -11.94
N LYS A 124 6.37 -9.07 -11.80
CA LYS A 124 6.36 -8.24 -10.59
C LYS A 124 5.08 -8.56 -9.80
N PRO A 125 5.18 -9.13 -8.60
CA PRO A 125 3.99 -9.44 -7.81
C PRO A 125 3.27 -8.15 -7.42
N LEU A 126 1.97 -8.10 -7.69
CA LEU A 126 1.14 -6.94 -7.37
C LEU A 126 1.02 -6.75 -5.85
N HIS A 127 0.98 -7.85 -5.10
CA HIS A 127 1.09 -7.86 -3.64
C HIS A 127 2.51 -8.23 -3.20
N ARG A 128 3.24 -7.28 -2.60
CA ARG A 128 4.66 -7.43 -2.27
C ARG A 128 4.91 -8.09 -0.90
N ALA A 129 3.95 -8.06 0.01
CA ALA A 129 4.12 -8.53 1.39
C ALA A 129 4.59 -10.00 1.52
N PRO A 130 4.12 -10.94 0.68
CA PRO A 130 4.56 -12.35 0.73
C PRO A 130 6.02 -12.56 0.29
N PHE A 131 6.62 -11.59 -0.41
CA PHE A 131 7.97 -11.71 -0.96
C PHE A 131 9.04 -11.10 -0.06
N LYS A 132 8.74 -10.86 1.21
CA LYS A 132 9.68 -10.29 2.19
C LYS A 132 10.19 -11.33 3.17
N TYR A 133 11.34 -11.04 3.79
CA TYR A 133 11.90 -11.77 4.95
C TYR A 133 12.19 -13.26 4.73
N GLY A 134 12.63 -13.64 3.52
CA GLY A 134 13.10 -14.98 3.20
C GLY A 134 11.97 -15.89 2.72
N SER A 135 10.99 -16.20 3.57
CA SER A 135 9.81 -17.00 3.20
C SER A 135 8.59 -16.52 3.96
N ARG A 136 7.49 -16.32 3.25
CA ARG A 136 6.15 -16.11 3.80
C ARG A 136 5.14 -16.93 3.01
N GLU A 137 3.98 -17.11 3.62
CA GLU A 137 2.84 -17.73 2.97
C GLU A 137 2.29 -16.79 1.88
N ILE A 138 1.86 -17.39 0.79
CA ILE A 138 1.16 -16.75 -0.33
C ILE A 138 -0.25 -17.34 -0.31
N THR A 139 -1.27 -16.49 -0.25
CA THR A 139 -2.67 -16.95 -0.26
C THR A 139 -3.06 -17.49 -1.63
N ASP A 140 -4.15 -18.24 -1.72
CA ASP A 140 -4.62 -18.78 -3.01
C ASP A 140 -4.90 -17.67 -4.03
N ASP A 141 -5.50 -16.54 -3.63
CA ASP A 141 -5.73 -15.39 -4.52
C ASP A 141 -4.41 -14.78 -5.04
N ASP A 142 -3.40 -14.63 -4.16
CA ASP A 142 -2.09 -14.12 -4.56
C ASP A 142 -1.40 -15.11 -5.51
N ALA A 143 -1.50 -16.41 -5.22
CA ALA A 143 -0.95 -17.48 -6.05
C ALA A 143 -1.63 -17.55 -7.42
N ILE A 144 -2.97 -17.43 -7.50
CA ILE A 144 -3.73 -17.38 -8.76
C ILE A 144 -3.21 -16.25 -9.63
N GLU A 145 -3.04 -15.06 -9.06
CA GLU A 145 -2.54 -13.91 -9.81
C GLU A 145 -1.11 -14.14 -10.33
N ILE A 146 -0.19 -14.63 -9.49
CA ILE A 146 1.19 -14.92 -9.91
C ILE A 146 1.22 -16.01 -10.98
N VAL A 147 0.40 -17.05 -10.85
CA VAL A 147 0.33 -18.14 -11.83
C VAL A 147 -0.24 -17.65 -13.16
N ASN A 148 -1.22 -16.75 -13.17
CA ASN A 148 -1.68 -16.11 -14.41
C ASN A 148 -0.56 -15.31 -15.09
N GLN A 149 0.25 -14.56 -14.33
CA GLN A 149 1.43 -13.89 -14.88
C GLN A 149 2.47 -14.88 -15.42
N LEU A 150 2.66 -16.02 -14.75
CA LEU A 150 3.54 -17.11 -15.22
C LEU A 150 3.02 -17.74 -16.52
N VAL A 151 1.71 -17.96 -16.66
CA VAL A 151 1.10 -18.43 -17.92
C VAL A 151 1.42 -17.44 -19.04
N ASN A 152 1.22 -16.14 -18.81
CA ASN A 152 1.53 -15.10 -19.79
C ASN A 152 3.03 -15.11 -20.18
N ALA A 153 3.94 -15.22 -19.22
CA ALA A 153 5.37 -15.29 -19.51
C ALA A 153 5.72 -16.55 -20.34
N VAL A 154 5.09 -17.69 -20.04
CA VAL A 154 5.26 -18.93 -20.82
C VAL A 154 4.70 -18.78 -22.23
N GLU A 155 3.58 -18.09 -22.42
CA GLU A 155 3.03 -17.79 -23.76
C GLU A 155 3.98 -16.93 -24.59
N VAL A 156 4.60 -15.91 -23.98
CA VAL A 156 5.63 -15.09 -24.63
C VAL A 156 6.83 -15.95 -25.03
N LEU A 157 7.28 -16.86 -24.14
CA LEU A 157 8.39 -17.78 -24.45
C LEU A 157 8.06 -18.73 -25.62
N ILE A 158 6.79 -19.17 -25.73
CA ILE A 158 6.31 -19.95 -26.87
C ILE A 158 6.31 -19.10 -28.15
N GLU A 159 5.81 -17.87 -28.08
CA GLU A 159 5.72 -16.94 -29.21
C GLU A 159 7.08 -16.65 -29.83
N ILE A 160 8.10 -16.38 -29.00
CA ILE A 160 9.46 -16.09 -29.47
C ILE A 160 10.27 -17.35 -29.84
N GLY A 161 9.67 -18.54 -29.69
CA GLY A 161 10.29 -19.81 -30.05
C GLY A 161 11.43 -20.22 -29.11
N ASP A 162 11.33 -19.90 -27.82
CA ASP A 162 12.31 -20.33 -26.83
C ASP A 162 12.32 -21.87 -26.68
N THR A 163 13.51 -22.44 -26.51
CA THR A 163 13.72 -23.90 -26.43
C THR A 163 14.43 -24.34 -25.15
N THR A 164 14.54 -23.50 -24.11
CA THR A 164 15.22 -23.89 -22.86
C THR A 164 14.43 -24.92 -22.08
N GLU A 165 13.10 -24.90 -22.19
CA GLU A 165 12.20 -25.93 -21.64
C GLU A 165 11.09 -26.28 -22.64
N ASN A 166 10.31 -27.33 -22.34
CA ASN A 166 9.07 -27.60 -23.08
C ASN A 166 7.96 -26.69 -22.57
N TRP A 167 7.89 -25.47 -23.11
CA TRP A 167 6.96 -24.45 -22.65
C TRP A 167 5.48 -24.81 -22.82
N LYS A 168 5.14 -25.64 -23.82
CA LYS A 168 3.76 -26.15 -23.95
C LYS A 168 3.38 -27.03 -22.78
N LEU A 169 4.27 -27.96 -22.40
CA LEU A 169 4.08 -28.81 -21.22
C LEU A 169 4.00 -27.97 -19.93
N ARG A 170 4.82 -26.92 -19.80
CA ARG A 170 4.78 -26.02 -18.63
C ARG A 170 3.46 -25.24 -18.55
N ARG A 171 2.99 -24.71 -19.67
CA ARG A 171 1.70 -24.01 -19.74
C ARG A 171 0.55 -24.93 -19.34
N ASP A 172 0.54 -26.16 -19.86
CA ASP A 172 -0.53 -27.11 -19.56
C ASP A 172 -0.53 -27.51 -18.05
N TRP A 173 0.66 -27.65 -17.44
CA TRP A 173 0.81 -27.84 -15.98
C TRP A 173 0.38 -26.61 -15.18
N LEU A 174 0.71 -25.39 -15.59
CA LEU A 174 0.19 -24.18 -14.94
C LEU A 174 -1.34 -24.11 -15.00
N GLY A 175 -1.94 -24.57 -16.10
CA GLY A 175 -3.40 -24.69 -16.21
C GLY A 175 -4.01 -25.62 -15.16
N SER A 176 -3.38 -26.77 -14.87
CA SER A 176 -3.82 -27.64 -13.79
C SER A 176 -3.61 -27.02 -12.41
N VAL A 177 -2.49 -26.30 -12.21
CA VAL A 177 -2.21 -25.57 -10.97
C VAL A 177 -3.27 -24.48 -10.72
N LEU A 178 -3.67 -23.72 -11.74
CA LEU A 178 -4.74 -22.71 -11.61
C LEU A 178 -6.06 -23.36 -11.18
N ASN A 179 -6.41 -24.49 -11.78
CA ASN A 179 -7.62 -25.23 -11.41
C ASN A 179 -7.58 -25.69 -9.95
N GLU A 180 -6.44 -26.23 -9.49
CA GLU A 180 -6.23 -26.60 -8.09
C GLU A 180 -6.37 -25.41 -7.14
N LEU A 181 -5.79 -24.26 -7.51
CA LEU A 181 -5.85 -23.04 -6.70
C LEU A 181 -7.27 -22.48 -6.59
N TRP A 182 -8.05 -22.49 -7.68
CA TRP A 182 -9.46 -22.09 -7.63
C TRP A 182 -10.27 -23.03 -6.71
N ILE A 183 -10.05 -24.34 -6.79
CA ILE A 183 -10.71 -25.29 -5.89
C ILE A 183 -10.31 -25.02 -4.42
N ALA A 184 -9.01 -24.77 -4.16
CA ALA A 184 -8.49 -24.50 -2.82
C ALA A 184 -9.03 -23.19 -2.23
N ARG A 185 -9.07 -22.12 -3.04
CA ARG A 185 -9.64 -20.82 -2.68
C ARG A 185 -11.06 -20.95 -2.15
N GLY A 186 -11.86 -21.79 -2.82
CA GLY A 186 -13.27 -21.98 -2.52
C GLY A 186 -14.13 -20.72 -2.71
N PRO A 187 -15.44 -20.82 -2.37
CA PRO A 187 -16.40 -19.73 -2.51
C PRO A 187 -16.19 -18.59 -1.51
N TYR A 188 -15.66 -18.88 -0.32
CA TYR A 188 -15.60 -17.90 0.78
C TYR A 188 -14.21 -17.83 1.47
N PRO A 189 -13.15 -17.43 0.76
CA PRO A 189 -11.80 -17.39 1.33
C PRO A 189 -11.64 -16.44 2.54
N GLY A 190 -12.53 -15.46 2.70
CA GLY A 190 -12.55 -14.53 3.84
C GLY A 190 -13.36 -15.01 5.03
N PHE A 191 -14.04 -16.17 4.95
CA PHE A 191 -15.00 -16.54 5.99
C PHE A 191 -14.36 -16.85 7.34
N ALA A 192 -13.14 -17.39 7.36
CA ALA A 192 -12.37 -17.55 8.61
C ALA A 192 -12.17 -16.20 9.33
N SER A 193 -11.81 -15.15 8.58
CA SER A 193 -11.68 -13.79 9.09
C SER A 193 -13.01 -13.21 9.61
N VAL A 194 -14.14 -13.59 9.00
CA VAL A 194 -15.48 -13.24 9.48
C VAL A 194 -15.79 -13.94 10.80
N LEU A 195 -15.47 -15.22 10.93
CA LEU A 195 -15.64 -15.96 12.19
C LEU A 195 -14.86 -15.29 13.33
N GLU A 196 -13.61 -14.90 13.08
CA GLU A 196 -12.80 -14.17 14.06
C GLU A 196 -13.47 -12.84 14.48
N ASN A 197 -13.93 -12.05 13.51
CA ASN A 197 -14.62 -10.77 13.75
C ASN A 197 -15.97 -10.90 14.47
N LEU A 198 -16.62 -12.07 14.36
CA LEU A 198 -17.86 -12.41 15.08
C LEU A 198 -17.61 -13.00 16.46
N GLY A 199 -16.35 -13.23 16.85
CA GLY A 199 -16.00 -13.91 18.10
C GLY A 199 -16.21 -15.43 18.05
N LEU A 200 -16.31 -16.01 16.86
CA LEU A 200 -16.50 -17.44 16.57
C LEU A 200 -15.17 -18.15 16.22
N GLY A 201 -14.03 -17.65 16.71
CA GLY A 201 -12.71 -18.26 16.45
C GLY A 201 -12.58 -19.72 16.92
N SER A 202 -13.44 -20.17 17.83
CA SER A 202 -13.46 -21.57 18.32
C SER A 202 -13.88 -22.59 17.25
N ILE A 203 -14.56 -22.16 16.18
CA ILE A 203 -15.02 -23.02 15.06
C ILE A 203 -14.26 -22.74 13.75
N GLU A 204 -13.33 -21.77 13.74
CA GLU A 204 -12.55 -21.37 12.57
C GLU A 204 -11.73 -22.53 11.98
N ALA A 205 -11.01 -23.26 12.84
CA ALA A 205 -10.20 -24.41 12.42
C ALA A 205 -11.05 -25.54 11.80
N THR A 206 -12.34 -25.61 12.11
CA THR A 206 -13.26 -26.56 11.48
C THR A 206 -13.57 -26.13 10.05
N TYR A 207 -13.82 -24.84 9.83
CA TYR A 207 -14.06 -24.29 8.50
C TYR A 207 -12.83 -24.48 7.57
N LEU A 208 -11.63 -24.16 8.07
CA LEU A 208 -10.38 -24.27 7.29
C LEU A 208 -10.01 -25.70 6.84
N ARG A 209 -10.63 -26.72 7.45
CA ARG A 209 -10.43 -28.14 7.06
C ARG A 209 -11.41 -28.60 5.99
N LEU A 210 -12.42 -27.81 5.67
CA LEU A 210 -13.36 -28.13 4.61
C LEU A 210 -12.64 -27.99 3.27
N THR A 211 -12.81 -28.96 2.38
CA THR A 211 -12.16 -28.98 1.06
C THR A 211 -13.16 -29.02 -0.09
N ASN A 212 -14.46 -28.99 0.21
CA ASN A 212 -15.50 -29.02 -0.80
C ASN A 212 -16.45 -27.82 -0.61
N GLU A 213 -16.92 -27.29 -1.72
CA GLU A 213 -17.72 -26.07 -1.78
C GLU A 213 -19.09 -26.23 -1.12
N SER A 214 -19.76 -27.37 -1.29
CA SER A 214 -21.09 -27.61 -0.70
C SER A 214 -21.06 -27.57 0.82
N ASP A 215 -20.02 -28.12 1.43
CA ASP A 215 -19.82 -28.11 2.88
C ASP A 215 -19.45 -26.70 3.36
N MET A 216 -18.62 -25.97 2.60
CA MET A 216 -18.30 -24.57 2.93
C MET A 216 -19.55 -23.68 2.92
N LYS A 217 -20.42 -23.84 1.92
CA LYS A 217 -21.72 -23.15 1.84
C LYS A 217 -22.62 -23.53 2.99
N ALA A 218 -22.80 -24.83 3.22
CA ALA A 218 -23.60 -25.32 4.33
C ALA A 218 -23.06 -24.79 5.66
N PHE A 219 -21.76 -24.83 5.91
CA PHE A 219 -21.15 -24.31 7.12
C PHE A 219 -21.45 -22.82 7.32
N ARG A 220 -21.33 -22.00 6.27
CA ARG A 220 -21.71 -20.57 6.31
C ARG A 220 -23.19 -20.41 6.68
N ASP A 221 -24.08 -21.15 6.04
CA ASP A 221 -25.51 -21.05 6.30
C ASP A 221 -25.85 -21.44 7.75
N GLN A 222 -25.19 -22.48 8.29
CA GLN A 222 -25.33 -22.84 9.71
C GLN A 222 -24.85 -21.73 10.66
N VAL A 223 -23.79 -21.00 10.29
CA VAL A 223 -23.34 -19.83 11.07
C VAL A 223 -24.39 -18.71 11.00
N CYS A 224 -24.98 -18.45 9.83
CA CYS A 224 -26.08 -17.50 9.68
C CYS A 224 -27.25 -17.85 10.61
N ASP A 225 -27.73 -19.10 10.55
CA ASP A 225 -28.80 -19.64 11.41
C ASP A 225 -28.44 -19.49 12.90
N LEU A 226 -27.16 -19.72 13.24
CA LEU A 226 -26.66 -19.58 14.61
C LEU A 226 -26.76 -18.14 15.11
N LEU A 227 -26.41 -17.16 14.27
CA LEU A 227 -26.44 -15.74 14.61
C LEU A 227 -27.88 -15.22 14.80
N VAL A 228 -28.83 -15.70 13.99
CA VAL A 228 -30.25 -15.30 14.12
C VAL A 228 -30.96 -16.04 15.26
N GLY A 229 -30.43 -17.18 15.70
CA GLY A 229 -30.93 -17.94 16.85
C GLY A 229 -31.76 -19.16 16.50
N GLU A 230 -31.64 -19.67 15.27
CA GLU A 230 -32.32 -20.87 14.80
C GLU A 230 -31.60 -22.16 15.22
N ARG A 231 -30.31 -22.07 15.57
CA ARG A 231 -29.50 -23.20 16.06
C ARG A 231 -28.37 -22.78 16.99
N ASP A 232 -27.87 -23.70 17.82
CA ASP A 232 -26.83 -23.44 18.84
C ASP A 232 -25.49 -24.17 18.59
N ASP A 233 -25.40 -24.94 17.52
CA ASP A 233 -24.20 -25.66 17.09
C ASP A 233 -23.87 -25.35 15.64
N VAL A 234 -22.61 -25.50 15.23
CA VAL A 234 -22.21 -25.49 13.82
C VAL A 234 -21.35 -26.71 13.59
N TRP A 235 -21.66 -27.49 12.54
CA TRP A 235 -20.91 -28.68 12.18
C TRP A 235 -20.75 -29.70 13.34
N GLY A 236 -21.78 -29.82 14.18
CA GLY A 236 -21.79 -30.69 15.36
C GLY A 236 -21.00 -30.15 16.56
N GLN A 237 -20.43 -28.94 16.46
CA GLN A 237 -19.75 -28.26 17.55
C GLN A 237 -20.70 -27.27 18.23
N ALA A 238 -21.22 -27.65 19.40
CA ALA A 238 -22.05 -26.76 20.22
C ALA A 238 -21.20 -25.71 20.93
N LEU A 239 -21.66 -24.46 20.92
CA LEU A 239 -21.01 -23.36 21.65
C LEU A 239 -21.65 -23.16 23.04
N PRO A 240 -20.90 -22.70 24.04
CA PRO A 240 -21.45 -22.40 25.37
C PRO A 240 -22.58 -21.37 25.30
N ALA A 241 -23.69 -21.62 26.00
CA ALA A 241 -24.88 -20.75 25.96
C ALA A 241 -24.59 -19.29 26.36
N ALA A 242 -23.64 -19.06 27.28
CA ALA A 242 -23.22 -17.72 27.68
C ALA A 242 -22.49 -16.97 26.55
N GLU A 243 -21.66 -17.69 25.78
CA GLU A 243 -20.92 -17.16 24.64
C GLU A 243 -21.87 -16.86 23.48
N LEU A 244 -22.76 -17.79 23.14
CA LEU A 244 -23.81 -17.59 22.12
C LEU A 244 -24.69 -16.37 22.42
N LYS A 245 -25.11 -16.22 23.69
CA LYS A 245 -25.92 -15.06 24.10
C LYS A 245 -25.17 -13.74 23.88
N LYS A 246 -23.85 -13.72 24.12
CA LYS A 246 -23.01 -12.53 23.88
C LYS A 246 -22.88 -12.27 22.38
N ILE A 247 -22.49 -13.27 21.59
CA ILE A 247 -22.28 -13.17 20.13
C ILE A 247 -23.54 -12.69 19.43
N ARG A 248 -24.69 -13.31 19.70
CA ARG A 248 -25.99 -12.91 19.10
C ARG A 248 -26.37 -11.48 19.45
N ARG A 249 -26.10 -11.04 20.68
CA ARG A 249 -26.39 -9.67 21.11
C ARG A 249 -25.48 -8.69 20.37
N GLU A 250 -24.18 -8.98 20.28
CA GLU A 250 -23.21 -8.12 19.60
C GLU A 250 -23.50 -8.06 18.09
N TYR A 251 -23.83 -9.18 17.45
CA TYR A 251 -24.27 -9.22 16.05
C TYR A 251 -25.53 -8.37 15.82
N LYS A 252 -26.56 -8.49 16.66
CA LYS A 252 -27.80 -7.71 16.53
C LYS A 252 -27.66 -6.21 16.81
N LEU A 253 -26.56 -5.78 17.44
CA LEU A 253 -26.25 -4.37 17.66
C LEU A 253 -25.60 -3.72 16.43
N ARG A 254 -25.05 -4.51 15.52
CA ARG A 254 -24.47 -4.03 14.26
C ARG A 254 -25.57 -3.51 13.34
N GLU A 255 -25.25 -2.51 12.53
CA GLU A 255 -26.18 -1.95 11.56
C GLU A 255 -26.45 -2.95 10.42
N GLU A 256 -27.58 -2.80 9.72
CA GLU A 256 -27.94 -3.71 8.62
C GLU A 256 -26.87 -3.82 7.52
N PRO A 257 -26.23 -2.73 7.06
CA PRO A 257 -25.16 -2.82 6.06
C PRO A 257 -23.95 -3.58 6.58
N GLU A 258 -23.58 -3.40 7.85
CA GLU A 258 -22.48 -4.12 8.49
C GLU A 258 -22.76 -5.63 8.55
N GLN A 259 -23.98 -6.01 8.91
CA GLN A 259 -24.41 -7.41 8.92
C GLN A 259 -24.35 -8.05 7.52
N LYS A 260 -24.87 -7.35 6.50
CA LYS A 260 -24.81 -7.82 5.10
C LYS A 260 -23.38 -7.91 4.58
N LEU A 261 -22.54 -6.94 4.88
CA LEU A 261 -21.13 -6.99 4.50
C LEU A 261 -20.44 -8.20 5.12
N LEU A 262 -20.64 -8.44 6.42
CA LEU A 262 -20.04 -9.57 7.13
C LEU A 262 -20.47 -10.93 6.59
N LEU A 263 -21.74 -11.08 6.20
CA LEU A 263 -22.26 -12.38 5.82
C LEU A 263 -22.27 -12.61 4.31
N ASP A 264 -22.54 -11.61 3.49
CA ASP A 264 -22.83 -11.80 2.06
C ASP A 264 -21.67 -11.36 1.14
N ILE A 265 -20.91 -10.35 1.55
CA ILE A 265 -19.89 -9.71 0.71
C ILE A 265 -18.47 -10.08 1.13
N LEU A 266 -18.03 -9.66 2.32
CA LEU A 266 -16.66 -9.84 2.81
C LEU A 266 -16.17 -11.30 2.86
N PRO A 267 -17.02 -12.33 3.12
CA PRO A 267 -16.59 -13.72 3.03
C PRO A 267 -16.01 -14.10 1.67
N ARG A 268 -16.44 -13.45 0.58
CA ARG A 268 -16.00 -13.76 -0.79
C ARG A 268 -14.59 -13.25 -1.11
N PHE A 269 -14.01 -12.39 -0.27
CA PHE A 269 -12.72 -11.76 -0.46
C PHE A 269 -11.67 -12.32 0.50
N ALA A 270 -10.47 -12.62 0.01
CA ALA A 270 -9.35 -13.11 0.84
C ALA A 270 -8.71 -11.99 1.68
N LEU A 271 -9.49 -11.41 2.60
CA LEU A 271 -9.09 -10.35 3.52
C LEU A 271 -8.75 -10.94 4.90
N THR A 272 -7.78 -10.33 5.58
CA THR A 272 -7.47 -10.69 6.97
C THR A 272 -8.54 -10.18 7.93
N ALA A 273 -8.63 -10.77 9.13
CA ALA A 273 -9.56 -10.30 10.16
C ALA A 273 -9.31 -8.83 10.55
N GLY A 274 -8.05 -8.39 10.60
CA GLY A 274 -7.69 -7.00 10.87
C GLY A 274 -8.12 -6.04 9.77
N GLN A 275 -7.97 -6.43 8.50
CA GLN A 275 -8.47 -5.65 7.36
C GLN A 275 -9.99 -5.50 7.41
N MET A 276 -10.72 -6.60 7.62
CA MET A 276 -12.18 -6.57 7.77
C MET A 276 -12.62 -5.68 8.94
N GLN A 277 -11.97 -5.81 10.10
CA GLN A 277 -12.25 -5.00 11.27
C GLN A 277 -12.06 -3.51 10.98
N ALA A 278 -10.98 -3.14 10.28
CA ALA A 278 -10.69 -1.75 9.93
C ALA A 278 -11.70 -1.18 8.93
N ILE A 279 -12.15 -1.97 7.96
CA ILE A 279 -13.18 -1.58 6.98
C ILE A 279 -14.53 -1.33 7.68
N LEU A 280 -14.92 -2.22 8.60
CA LEU A 280 -16.22 -2.14 9.29
C LEU A 280 -16.25 -1.09 10.41
N SER A 281 -15.08 -0.67 10.92
CA SER A 281 -14.96 0.31 12.01
C SER A 281 -15.61 1.66 11.69
N GLU A 282 -16.22 2.30 12.70
CA GLU A 282 -16.66 3.71 12.60
C GLU A 282 -15.50 4.67 12.25
N ASP A 283 -14.28 4.33 12.65
CA ASP A 283 -13.05 5.10 12.39
C ASP A 283 -12.32 4.64 11.12
N ARG A 284 -13.02 4.05 10.13
CA ARG A 284 -12.45 3.55 8.86
C ARG A 284 -11.70 4.60 8.02
N GLU A 285 -11.86 5.89 8.33
CA GLU A 285 -11.02 6.95 7.77
C GLU A 285 -9.52 6.73 8.06
N ASN A 286 -9.20 6.00 9.14
CA ASN A 286 -7.84 5.62 9.49
C ASN A 286 -7.19 4.62 8.54
N VAL A 287 -7.99 3.96 7.70
CA VAL A 287 -7.52 3.16 6.56
C VAL A 287 -7.93 3.80 5.22
N SER A 288 -8.10 5.13 5.21
CA SER A 288 -8.42 5.96 4.04
C SER A 288 -9.80 5.73 3.40
N ILE A 289 -10.65 4.90 3.98
CA ILE A 289 -12.03 4.73 3.52
C ILE A 289 -12.89 5.88 4.08
N THR A 290 -13.50 6.66 3.19
CA THR A 290 -14.33 7.82 3.57
C THR A 290 -15.83 7.64 3.28
N VAL A 291 -16.19 6.58 2.57
CA VAL A 291 -17.58 6.25 2.22
C VAL A 291 -18.29 5.49 3.36
N SER A 292 -19.62 5.45 3.28
CA SER A 292 -20.47 4.68 4.17
C SER A 292 -20.40 3.17 3.90
N LEU A 293 -20.92 2.36 4.83
CA LEU A 293 -21.00 0.91 4.64
C LEU A 293 -22.02 0.54 3.56
N GLU A 294 -23.07 1.35 3.40
CA GLU A 294 -24.07 1.23 2.34
C GLU A 294 -23.45 1.37 0.95
N GLU A 295 -22.55 2.34 0.78
CA GLU A 295 -21.81 2.53 -0.47
C GLU A 295 -20.88 1.35 -0.77
N ILE A 296 -20.15 0.83 0.24
CA ILE A 296 -19.30 -0.36 0.08
C ILE A 296 -20.14 -1.61 -0.24
N LEU A 297 -21.34 -1.73 0.34
CA LEU A 297 -22.25 -2.83 0.07
C LEU A 297 -22.78 -2.77 -1.37
N ALA A 298 -23.02 -1.57 -1.91
CA ALA A 298 -23.46 -1.36 -3.28
C ALA A 298 -22.31 -1.58 -4.29
N ASP A 299 -21.12 -1.07 -3.98
CA ASP A 299 -19.91 -1.26 -4.79
C ASP A 299 -18.71 -1.69 -3.93
N PRO A 300 -18.43 -3.01 -3.86
CA PRO A 300 -17.29 -3.51 -3.11
C PRO A 300 -15.92 -3.16 -3.72
N TYR A 301 -15.83 -2.69 -4.97
CA TYR A 301 -14.55 -2.24 -5.54
C TYR A 301 -13.98 -1.03 -4.79
N ILE A 302 -14.82 -0.25 -4.11
CA ILE A 302 -14.39 0.88 -3.27
C ILE A 302 -13.38 0.43 -2.20
N ILE A 303 -13.46 -0.82 -1.72
CA ILE A 303 -12.46 -1.39 -0.80
C ILE A 303 -11.07 -1.32 -1.44
N PHE A 304 -10.91 -1.76 -2.68
CA PHE A 304 -9.63 -1.66 -3.39
C PHE A 304 -9.25 -0.19 -3.67
N GLU A 305 -10.21 0.64 -4.08
CA GLU A 305 -9.94 2.01 -4.51
C GLU A 305 -9.48 2.93 -3.36
N GLN A 306 -9.98 2.71 -2.14
CA GLN A 306 -9.73 3.60 -0.99
C GLN A 306 -8.86 2.98 0.10
N TYR A 307 -8.86 1.65 0.29
CA TYR A 307 -8.18 1.05 1.43
C TYR A 307 -6.66 1.26 1.37
N GLN A 308 -6.14 1.91 2.39
CA GLN A 308 -4.71 2.00 2.68
C GLN A 308 -4.50 1.62 4.14
N GLY A 309 -3.95 0.44 4.38
CA GLY A 309 -3.77 -0.10 5.72
C GLY A 309 -2.69 0.61 6.53
N TYR A 310 -2.41 0.09 7.73
CA TYR A 310 -1.52 0.75 8.70
C TYR A 310 -0.03 0.58 8.40
N ASP A 311 0.32 -0.34 7.51
CA ASP A 311 1.67 -0.63 7.07
C ASP A 311 1.75 -0.59 5.53
N VAL A 312 2.95 -0.36 5.00
CA VAL A 312 3.19 -0.31 3.54
C VAL A 312 2.83 -1.64 2.86
N ASP A 313 2.84 -2.74 3.60
CA ASP A 313 2.43 -4.08 3.13
C ASP A 313 0.95 -4.39 3.33
N ASP A 314 0.21 -3.56 4.07
CA ASP A 314 -1.21 -3.75 4.34
C ASP A 314 -2.04 -3.14 3.21
N VAL A 315 -2.07 -3.85 2.08
CA VAL A 315 -2.77 -3.45 0.87
C VAL A 315 -3.76 -4.53 0.45
N ILE A 316 -4.85 -4.10 -0.20
CA ILE A 316 -5.85 -5.00 -0.79
C ILE A 316 -5.78 -4.80 -2.31
N PRO A 317 -5.14 -5.70 -3.06
CA PRO A 317 -5.07 -5.61 -4.51
C PRO A 317 -6.43 -5.81 -5.19
N PHE A 318 -6.58 -5.22 -6.38
CA PHE A 318 -7.78 -5.34 -7.23
C PHE A 318 -8.27 -6.79 -7.37
N TYR A 319 -7.38 -7.74 -7.68
CA TYR A 319 -7.77 -9.13 -7.95
C TYR A 319 -8.40 -9.83 -6.75
N LYS A 320 -8.08 -9.44 -5.50
CA LYS A 320 -8.71 -10.01 -4.30
C LYS A 320 -10.20 -9.67 -4.21
N ILE A 321 -10.57 -8.48 -4.69
CA ILE A 321 -11.95 -8.02 -4.78
C ILE A 321 -12.62 -8.58 -6.04
N ASP A 322 -11.98 -8.46 -7.20
CA ASP A 322 -12.50 -8.95 -8.48
C ASP A 322 -12.76 -10.48 -8.49
N ASN A 323 -11.98 -11.29 -7.75
CA ASN A 323 -12.21 -12.73 -7.62
C ASN A 323 -13.41 -13.10 -6.73
N GLY A 324 -13.87 -12.20 -5.87
CA GLY A 324 -15.08 -12.41 -5.07
C GLY A 324 -16.34 -11.80 -5.69
N ILE A 325 -16.18 -10.72 -6.48
CA ILE A 325 -17.28 -10.09 -7.22
C ILE A 325 -17.69 -10.97 -8.39
N LEU A 326 -16.72 -11.37 -9.22
CA LEU A 326 -16.92 -12.36 -10.26
C LEU A 326 -16.44 -13.69 -9.68
N ALA A 327 -17.38 -14.56 -9.33
CA ALA A 327 -17.08 -15.86 -8.75
C ALA A 327 -16.81 -16.90 -9.84
N SER A 328 -15.94 -17.88 -9.55
CA SER A 328 -15.78 -19.02 -10.46
C SER A 328 -17.14 -19.69 -10.69
N PRO A 329 -17.54 -19.98 -11.95
CA PRO A 329 -18.79 -20.67 -12.25
C PRO A 329 -18.93 -22.01 -11.54
N ASP A 330 -17.79 -22.66 -11.25
CA ASP A 330 -17.74 -23.93 -10.53
C ASP A 330 -18.32 -23.80 -9.12
N PHE A 331 -18.25 -22.61 -8.51
CA PHE A 331 -18.78 -22.36 -7.18
C PHE A 331 -20.29 -22.18 -7.13
N GLY A 332 -21.01 -22.16 -8.26
CA GLY A 332 -22.45 -21.92 -8.29
C GLY A 332 -22.91 -20.73 -7.45
N LEU A 333 -22.11 -19.66 -7.43
CA LEU A 333 -22.43 -18.39 -6.79
C LEU A 333 -22.78 -17.38 -7.88
N ASP A 334 -23.83 -16.60 -7.65
CA ASP A 334 -24.10 -15.44 -8.49
C ASP A 334 -23.01 -14.39 -8.30
N ASN A 335 -22.65 -13.73 -9.40
CA ASN A 335 -21.76 -12.58 -9.37
C ASN A 335 -22.42 -11.42 -8.61
N LEU A 336 -21.61 -10.65 -7.87
CA LEU A 336 -22.09 -9.46 -7.16
C LEU A 336 -22.37 -8.30 -8.13
N LEU A 337 -21.58 -8.19 -9.19
CA LEU A 337 -21.71 -7.23 -10.30
C LEU A 337 -21.44 -7.98 -11.61
N ASP A 338 -21.89 -7.46 -12.75
CA ASP A 338 -21.64 -8.08 -14.04
C ASP A 338 -20.19 -7.88 -14.52
N GLU A 339 -19.72 -8.73 -15.43
CA GLU A 339 -18.35 -8.70 -15.93
C GLU A 339 -17.98 -7.42 -16.69
N GLY A 340 -18.98 -6.68 -17.18
CA GLY A 340 -18.84 -5.44 -17.94
C GLY A 340 -19.25 -4.20 -17.15
N SER A 341 -19.45 -4.31 -15.84
CA SER A 341 -19.98 -3.23 -15.01
C SER A 341 -19.07 -1.99 -15.03
N THR A 342 -19.66 -0.82 -14.83
CA THR A 342 -18.97 0.46 -14.85
C THR A 342 -18.06 0.62 -13.62
N GLU A 343 -18.46 0.05 -12.47
CA GLU A 343 -17.66 -0.05 -11.24
C GLU A 343 -16.37 -0.83 -11.49
N ARG A 344 -16.46 -1.96 -12.19
CA ARG A 344 -15.29 -2.76 -12.55
C ARG A 344 -14.34 -2.00 -13.49
N LEU A 345 -14.88 -1.30 -14.49
CA LEU A 345 -14.07 -0.43 -15.37
C LEU A 345 -13.38 0.68 -14.58
N ARG A 346 -14.10 1.32 -13.65
CA ARG A 346 -13.56 2.35 -12.76
C ARG A 346 -12.38 1.82 -11.96
N ALA A 347 -12.56 0.67 -11.30
CA ALA A 347 -11.52 0.03 -10.50
C ALA A 347 -10.28 -0.34 -11.34
N PHE A 348 -10.47 -0.84 -12.57
CA PHE A 348 -9.35 -1.06 -13.49
C PHE A 348 -8.62 0.25 -13.84
N CYS A 349 -9.35 1.32 -14.12
CA CYS A 349 -8.74 2.62 -14.41
C CYS A 349 -7.99 3.18 -13.21
N VAL A 350 -8.51 3.01 -11.98
CA VAL A 350 -7.83 3.38 -10.74
C VAL A 350 -6.52 2.59 -10.57
N ASP A 351 -6.55 1.27 -10.80
CA ASP A 351 -5.35 0.41 -10.74
C ASP A 351 -4.29 0.84 -11.77
N GLU A 352 -4.68 1.12 -13.02
CA GLU A 352 -3.76 1.59 -14.05
C GLU A 352 -3.19 2.99 -13.73
N LEU A 353 -4.02 3.93 -13.26
CA LEU A 353 -3.55 5.27 -12.88
C LEU A 353 -2.56 5.24 -11.72
N ASN A 354 -2.79 4.39 -10.72
CA ASN A 354 -1.87 4.21 -9.59
C ASN A 354 -0.49 3.65 -10.01
N ARG A 355 -0.39 3.05 -11.20
CA ARG A 355 0.88 2.55 -11.76
C ARG A 355 1.63 3.60 -12.59
N ILE A 356 0.98 4.70 -12.97
CA ILE A 356 1.62 5.78 -13.73
C ILE A 356 2.44 6.66 -12.77
N ALA A 357 3.71 6.32 -12.58
CA ALA A 357 4.58 7.01 -11.62
C ALA A 357 4.89 8.48 -11.97
N ALA A 358 4.80 8.85 -13.26
CA ALA A 358 5.32 10.14 -13.74
C ALA A 358 4.27 11.27 -13.82
N HIS A 359 2.98 10.95 -13.84
CA HIS A 359 1.91 11.90 -14.19
C HIS A 359 0.67 11.73 -13.31
N SER A 360 0.01 12.84 -12.96
CA SER A 360 -1.27 12.84 -12.23
C SER A 360 -2.46 12.29 -13.04
N PHE A 361 -2.27 12.03 -14.34
CA PHE A 361 -3.31 11.66 -15.28
C PHE A 361 -2.80 10.80 -16.44
N GLY A 362 -3.70 10.09 -17.09
CA GLY A 362 -3.40 9.26 -18.25
C GLY A 362 -4.40 9.45 -19.40
N LYS A 363 -3.94 9.21 -20.63
CA LYS A 363 -4.81 9.22 -21.81
C LYS A 363 -5.73 8.00 -21.77
N THR A 364 -7.04 8.24 -21.84
CA THR A 364 -8.06 7.18 -21.67
C THR A 364 -7.89 6.03 -22.66
N ALA A 365 -7.54 6.32 -23.92
CA ALA A 365 -7.33 5.29 -24.93
C ALA A 365 -6.18 4.33 -24.57
N THR A 366 -5.10 4.84 -23.99
CA THR A 366 -3.95 4.03 -23.56
C THR A 366 -4.26 3.21 -22.32
N ILE A 367 -4.97 3.80 -21.35
CA ILE A 367 -5.45 3.07 -20.16
C ILE A 367 -6.38 1.93 -20.60
N LEU A 368 -7.37 2.23 -21.44
CA LEU A 368 -8.34 1.25 -21.93
C LEU A 368 -7.68 0.10 -22.71
N GLU A 369 -6.65 0.39 -23.49
CA GLU A 369 -5.86 -0.64 -24.18
C GLU A 369 -5.15 -1.58 -23.18
N SER A 370 -4.51 -1.03 -22.15
CA SER A 370 -3.91 -1.81 -21.06
C SER A 370 -4.94 -2.68 -20.33
N VAL A 371 -6.10 -2.09 -19.98
CA VAL A 371 -7.21 -2.80 -19.31
C VAL A 371 -7.73 -3.95 -20.15
N ASN A 372 -8.05 -3.72 -21.42
CA ASN A 372 -8.56 -4.77 -22.31
C ASN A 372 -7.52 -5.88 -22.53
N HIS A 373 -6.23 -5.52 -22.66
CA HIS A 373 -5.16 -6.50 -22.79
C HIS A 373 -4.99 -7.37 -21.53
N ARG A 374 -5.21 -6.80 -20.33
CA ARG A 374 -5.27 -7.59 -19.08
C ARG A 374 -6.50 -8.52 -19.08
N LEU A 375 -7.66 -8.02 -19.48
CA LEU A 375 -8.91 -8.79 -19.53
C LEU A 375 -8.83 -9.97 -20.52
N ASP A 376 -8.21 -9.80 -21.68
CA ASP A 376 -8.07 -10.87 -22.68
C ASP A 376 -7.31 -12.11 -22.15
N ARG A 377 -6.48 -11.91 -21.13
CA ARG A 377 -5.67 -12.95 -20.49
C ARG A 377 -6.32 -13.56 -19.25
N MET A 378 -7.46 -13.02 -18.81
CA MET A 378 -8.23 -13.59 -17.70
C MET A 378 -8.98 -14.87 -18.13
N PRO A 379 -9.48 -15.68 -17.18
CA PRO A 379 -10.42 -16.77 -17.48
C PRO A 379 -11.63 -16.28 -18.28
N GLU A 380 -12.18 -17.12 -19.16
CA GLU A 380 -13.25 -16.76 -20.10
C GLU A 380 -14.44 -16.05 -19.42
N TRP A 381 -14.87 -16.56 -18.27
CA TRP A 381 -15.99 -16.04 -17.49
C TRP A 381 -15.74 -14.67 -16.83
N LYS A 382 -14.50 -14.16 -16.85
CA LYS A 382 -14.14 -12.80 -16.40
C LYS A 382 -13.86 -11.83 -17.56
N ARG A 383 -13.84 -12.31 -18.80
CA ARG A 383 -13.44 -11.49 -19.95
C ARG A 383 -14.55 -10.52 -20.31
N TYR A 384 -14.15 -9.30 -20.63
CA TYR A 384 -15.02 -8.29 -21.22
C TYR A 384 -14.16 -7.35 -22.06
N THR A 385 -14.74 -6.76 -23.11
CA THR A 385 -14.04 -5.76 -23.95
C THR A 385 -14.71 -4.41 -23.81
N TYR A 386 -14.10 -3.55 -23.01
CA TYR A 386 -14.53 -2.17 -22.84
C TYR A 386 -14.19 -1.33 -24.08
N LYS A 387 -15.00 -0.31 -24.35
CA LYS A 387 -14.86 0.63 -25.46
C LYS A 387 -14.80 2.05 -24.92
N LEU A 388 -14.25 2.98 -25.70
CA LEU A 388 -14.22 4.40 -25.30
C LEU A 388 -15.61 4.97 -24.97
N LYS A 389 -16.67 4.43 -25.59
CA LYS A 389 -18.06 4.82 -25.29
C LYS A 389 -18.51 4.47 -23.87
N ASN A 390 -17.88 3.50 -23.20
CA ASN A 390 -18.19 3.18 -21.81
C ASN A 390 -17.91 4.37 -20.88
N PHE A 391 -17.00 5.28 -21.24
CA PHE A 391 -16.73 6.50 -20.46
C PHE A 391 -17.79 7.60 -20.62
N ASP A 392 -18.71 7.44 -21.57
CA ASP A 392 -19.85 8.33 -21.78
C ASP A 392 -21.17 7.71 -21.24
N ILE A 393 -21.07 6.57 -20.54
CA ILE A 393 -22.18 5.82 -19.93
C ILE A 393 -21.96 5.81 -18.42
N GLU A 394 -23.02 6.00 -17.63
CA GLU A 394 -22.98 5.96 -16.16
C GLU A 394 -21.80 6.76 -15.60
N THR A 395 -21.59 7.96 -16.17
CA THR A 395 -20.45 8.82 -15.83
C THR A 395 -20.44 9.15 -14.35
N GLU A 396 -21.61 9.21 -13.71
CA GLU A 396 -21.78 9.35 -12.26
C GLU A 396 -21.05 8.27 -11.46
N VAL A 397 -21.03 7.02 -11.92
CA VAL A 397 -20.31 5.91 -11.27
C VAL A 397 -18.81 6.10 -11.44
N LEU A 398 -18.36 6.40 -12.67
CA LEU A 398 -16.94 6.67 -12.93
C LEU A 398 -16.42 7.84 -12.11
N GLU A 399 -17.22 8.90 -11.98
CA GLU A 399 -16.87 10.13 -11.28
C GLU A 399 -16.73 9.93 -9.76
N GLU A 400 -17.16 8.82 -9.17
CA GLU A 400 -16.93 8.54 -7.75
C GLU A 400 -15.43 8.44 -7.41
N ALA A 401 -14.61 7.86 -8.29
CA ALA A 401 -13.16 7.73 -8.08
C ALA A 401 -12.30 8.39 -9.17
N LEU A 402 -12.88 8.77 -10.30
CA LEU A 402 -12.16 9.37 -11.43
C LEU A 402 -12.62 10.79 -11.71
N TYR A 403 -11.76 11.58 -12.35
CA TYR A 403 -12.14 12.83 -12.97
C TYR A 403 -11.84 12.78 -14.47
N LEU A 404 -12.87 13.04 -15.28
CA LEU A 404 -12.82 12.94 -16.74
C LEU A 404 -12.62 14.33 -17.33
N ARG A 405 -11.53 14.51 -18.10
CA ARG A 405 -11.21 15.79 -18.74
C ARG A 405 -10.95 15.63 -20.22
N ARG A 406 -11.60 16.45 -21.05
CA ARG A 406 -11.34 16.52 -22.50
C ARG A 406 -10.45 17.71 -22.82
N ASP A 407 -9.47 17.53 -23.72
CA ASP A 407 -8.66 18.62 -24.26
C ASP A 407 -9.33 19.33 -25.45
N GLU A 408 -8.65 20.33 -26.02
CA GLU A 408 -9.12 21.09 -27.18
C GLU A 408 -9.38 20.22 -28.42
N ASN A 409 -8.69 19.07 -28.53
CA ASN A 409 -8.84 18.10 -29.61
C ASN A 409 -9.89 17.02 -29.29
N ASN A 410 -10.66 17.19 -28.22
CA ASN A 410 -11.64 16.22 -27.72
C ASN A 410 -11.02 14.88 -27.28
N THR A 411 -9.73 14.85 -26.94
CA THR A 411 -9.05 13.69 -26.35
C THR A 411 -9.42 13.59 -24.89
N LEU A 412 -9.91 12.43 -24.45
CA LEU A 412 -10.29 12.19 -23.06
C LEU A 412 -9.08 11.74 -22.23
N TYR A 413 -8.88 12.39 -21.10
CA TYR A 413 -7.90 12.06 -20.06
C TYR A 413 -8.60 11.73 -18.75
N LEU A 414 -8.05 10.77 -18.02
CA LEU A 414 -8.52 10.36 -16.70
C LEU A 414 -7.52 10.81 -15.65
N TYR A 415 -8.06 11.29 -14.54
CA TYR A 415 -7.34 11.57 -13.31
C TYR A 415 -7.94 10.70 -12.20
N LEU A 416 -7.15 10.33 -11.20
CA LEU A 416 -7.72 9.95 -9.91
C LEU A 416 -8.43 11.18 -9.36
N ARG A 417 -9.68 11.03 -8.92
CA ARG A 417 -10.49 12.15 -8.42
C ARG A 417 -9.80 12.86 -7.26
N SER A 418 -9.28 12.09 -6.31
CA SER A 418 -8.54 12.60 -5.16
C SER A 418 -7.33 13.46 -5.56
N VAL A 419 -6.56 13.02 -6.54
CA VAL A 419 -5.39 13.77 -7.06
C VAL A 419 -5.82 15.03 -7.78
N TYR A 420 -6.90 14.98 -8.58
CA TYR A 420 -7.46 16.16 -9.23
C TYR A 420 -7.94 17.19 -8.20
N GLU A 421 -8.66 16.76 -7.17
CA GLU A 421 -9.11 17.60 -6.06
C GLU A 421 -7.93 18.22 -5.30
N ASP A 422 -6.86 17.46 -5.08
CA ASP A 422 -5.61 17.97 -4.50
C ASP A 422 -4.97 19.06 -5.36
N GLU A 423 -4.92 18.87 -6.69
CA GLU A 423 -4.43 19.90 -7.62
C GLU A 423 -5.30 21.16 -7.58
N ARG A 424 -6.64 21.03 -7.52
CA ARG A 424 -7.55 22.18 -7.39
C ARG A 424 -7.34 22.91 -6.07
N CYS A 425 -7.20 22.15 -4.97
CA CYS A 425 -6.95 22.72 -3.64
C CYS A 425 -5.64 23.53 -3.60
N ILE A 426 -4.57 22.99 -4.21
CA ILE A 426 -3.28 23.68 -4.33
C ILE A 426 -3.44 24.95 -5.19
N GLU A 427 -4.12 24.86 -6.33
CA GLU A 427 -4.35 26.01 -7.21
C GLU A 427 -5.10 27.14 -6.47
N ASP A 428 -6.17 26.81 -5.77
CA ASP A 428 -6.97 27.78 -5.01
C ASP A 428 -6.18 28.39 -3.86
N ALA A 429 -5.37 27.60 -3.15
CA ALA A 429 -4.48 28.09 -2.11
C ALA A 429 -3.44 29.07 -2.67
N PHE A 430 -2.84 28.77 -3.83
CA PHE A 430 -1.87 29.65 -4.48
C PHE A 430 -2.53 30.95 -4.96
N LYS A 431 -3.69 30.88 -5.63
CA LYS A 431 -4.45 32.08 -6.04
C LYS A 431 -4.81 32.95 -4.85
N ALA A 432 -5.34 32.34 -3.79
CA ALA A 432 -5.69 33.04 -2.57
C ALA A 432 -4.49 33.67 -1.86
N LEU A 433 -3.27 33.16 -2.07
CA LEU A 433 -2.04 33.77 -1.59
C LEU A 433 -1.54 34.88 -2.52
N THR A 434 -1.63 34.72 -3.84
CA THR A 434 -1.17 35.72 -4.82
C THR A 434 -2.07 36.95 -4.88
N ASP A 435 -3.36 36.78 -4.62
CA ASP A 435 -4.36 37.87 -4.66
C ASP A 435 -4.34 38.74 -3.39
N ARG A 436 -3.58 38.33 -2.36
CA ARG A 436 -3.41 39.14 -1.15
C ARG A 436 -2.63 40.42 -1.45
N PRO A 437 -3.01 41.56 -0.83
CA PRO A 437 -2.23 42.78 -0.98
C PRO A 437 -0.82 42.63 -0.39
N ASP A 438 0.11 43.42 -0.90
CA ASP A 438 1.46 43.48 -0.38
C ASP A 438 1.48 43.79 1.13
N ILE A 439 2.35 43.11 1.86
CA ILE A 439 2.47 43.22 3.31
C ILE A 439 3.03 44.60 3.66
N VAL A 440 2.26 45.36 4.45
CA VAL A 440 2.70 46.65 4.98
C VAL A 440 3.61 46.45 6.18
N LEU A 441 4.88 46.83 6.03
CA LEU A 441 5.88 46.72 7.09
C LEU A 441 5.67 47.84 8.13
N LYS A 442 5.46 47.47 9.40
CA LYS A 442 5.30 48.43 10.52
C LYS A 442 6.57 49.26 10.79
N ARG A 443 7.73 48.80 10.31
CA ARG A 443 9.03 49.47 10.42
C ARG A 443 9.77 49.35 9.11
N ALA A 444 10.38 50.45 8.66
CA ALA A 444 11.23 50.45 7.46
C ALA A 444 12.45 49.54 7.66
N ILE A 445 12.67 48.62 6.73
CA ILE A 445 13.88 47.81 6.65
C ILE A 445 14.82 48.45 5.60
N SER A 446 16.12 48.56 5.89
CA SER A 446 17.10 49.09 4.93
C SER A 446 17.93 47.96 4.32
N ALA A 447 18.20 48.06 3.02
CA ALA A 447 18.99 47.07 2.27
C ALA A 447 20.42 46.94 2.84
N GLU A 448 21.01 48.04 3.33
CA GLU A 448 22.35 48.04 3.93
C GLU A 448 22.41 47.14 5.17
N LYS A 449 21.36 47.11 6.00
CA LYS A 449 21.30 46.26 7.19
C LYS A 449 21.15 44.78 6.85
N PHE A 450 20.47 44.45 5.76
CA PHE A 450 20.45 43.07 5.24
C PHE A 450 21.84 42.65 4.80
N LYS A 451 22.51 43.50 4.02
CA LYS A 451 23.86 43.27 3.52
C LYS A 451 24.87 43.02 4.66
N GLU A 452 24.82 43.82 5.72
CA GLU A 452 25.69 43.64 6.90
C GLU A 452 25.53 42.28 7.58
N ARG A 453 24.31 41.73 7.66
CA ARG A 453 24.04 40.45 8.34
C ARG A 453 24.25 39.22 7.47
N LEU A 454 24.10 39.37 6.15
CA LEU A 454 24.47 38.34 5.18
C LEU A 454 26.01 38.17 5.09
N LYS A 455 26.77 39.22 5.43
CA LYS A 455 28.23 39.21 5.43
C LYS A 455 28.80 38.40 6.60
N LYS A 456 29.37 37.23 6.31
CA LYS A 456 30.12 36.43 7.31
C LYS A 456 31.51 37.05 7.51
N LYS A 457 31.76 37.64 8.68
CA LYS A 457 33.01 38.35 9.01
C LYS A 457 34.29 37.51 8.79
N ASP A 458 34.20 36.19 8.94
CA ASP A 458 35.34 35.26 8.82
C ASP A 458 35.36 34.46 7.50
N SER A 459 34.61 34.91 6.48
CA SER A 459 34.51 34.17 5.22
C SER A 459 35.79 34.31 4.37
N LYS A 460 36.40 33.17 3.99
CA LYS A 460 37.52 33.10 3.02
C LYS A 460 37.19 33.72 1.65
N LEU A 461 35.91 33.98 1.36
CA LEU A 461 35.46 34.66 0.13
C LEU A 461 35.76 36.16 0.14
N ILE A 462 35.88 36.78 1.33
CA ILE A 462 36.24 38.19 1.48
C ILE A 462 37.66 38.45 0.96
N SER A 463 38.59 37.51 1.19
CA SER A 463 39.98 37.62 0.75
C SER A 463 40.23 37.15 -0.70
N LYS A 464 39.44 36.21 -1.24
CA LYS A 464 39.64 35.66 -2.60
C LYS A 464 38.81 36.31 -3.71
N ALA A 465 37.63 36.86 -3.42
CA ALA A 465 36.71 37.37 -4.44
C ALA A 465 35.82 38.52 -3.93
N GLY A 466 36.41 39.49 -3.21
CA GLY A 466 35.68 40.53 -2.47
C GLY A 466 34.65 41.34 -3.28
N ARG A 467 34.95 41.75 -4.52
CA ARG A 467 34.01 42.49 -5.38
C ARG A 467 32.80 41.65 -5.82
N GLN A 468 33.02 40.39 -6.19
CA GLN A 468 31.93 39.48 -6.57
C GLN A 468 31.09 39.10 -5.35
N TYR A 469 31.72 38.93 -4.18
CA TYR A 469 31.02 38.67 -2.92
C TYR A 469 30.13 39.85 -2.49
N GLU A 470 30.62 41.09 -2.59
CA GLU A 470 29.83 42.31 -2.35
C GLU A 470 28.61 42.39 -3.29
N ALA A 471 28.79 42.16 -4.60
CA ALA A 471 27.70 42.18 -5.57
C ALA A 471 26.64 41.09 -5.32
N ILE A 472 27.05 39.89 -4.87
CA ILE A 472 26.13 38.82 -4.46
C ILE A 472 25.33 39.24 -3.23
N LEU A 473 25.97 39.86 -2.24
CA LEU A 473 25.31 40.34 -1.02
C LEU A 473 24.31 41.46 -1.32
N ASP A 474 24.62 42.37 -2.24
CA ASP A 474 23.68 43.41 -2.71
C ASP A 474 22.45 42.77 -3.35
N LYS A 475 22.66 41.83 -4.27
CA LYS A 475 21.57 41.13 -4.94
C LYS A 475 20.71 40.31 -3.96
N GLN A 476 21.33 39.65 -2.97
CA GLN A 476 20.61 38.93 -1.92
C GLN A 476 19.82 39.88 -1.02
N ALA A 477 20.37 41.04 -0.66
CA ALA A 477 19.67 42.04 0.13
C ALA A 477 18.46 42.64 -0.61
N GLU A 478 18.59 42.93 -1.90
CA GLU A 478 17.46 43.37 -2.74
C GLU A 478 16.38 42.30 -2.87
N ILE A 479 16.79 41.04 -3.08
CA ILE A 479 15.85 39.91 -3.11
C ILE A 479 15.12 39.83 -1.78
N CYS A 480 15.82 39.79 -0.64
CA CYS A 480 15.22 39.79 0.68
C CYS A 480 14.18 40.92 0.84
N MET A 481 14.53 42.16 0.47
CA MET A 481 13.61 43.30 0.54
C MET A 481 12.32 43.08 -0.25
N LYS A 482 12.38 42.43 -1.42
CA LYS A 482 11.19 42.07 -2.22
C LYS A 482 10.40 40.93 -1.60
N ILE A 483 11.06 39.95 -0.98
CA ILE A 483 10.40 38.80 -0.32
C ILE A 483 9.50 39.30 0.82
N PHE A 484 9.99 40.24 1.62
CA PHE A 484 9.31 40.71 2.84
C PHE A 484 7.96 41.39 2.61
N THR A 485 7.72 41.91 1.41
CA THR A 485 6.47 42.61 1.09
C THR A 485 5.47 41.74 0.38
N LYS A 486 5.82 40.49 0.03
CA LYS A 486 4.95 39.60 -0.73
C LYS A 486 4.32 38.52 0.17
N PRO A 487 3.02 38.22 -0.03
CA PRO A 487 2.30 37.18 0.72
C PRO A 487 2.75 35.75 0.37
N LEU A 488 3.29 35.55 -0.84
CA LEU A 488 3.88 34.31 -1.31
C LEU A 488 5.22 34.61 -1.99
N CYS A 489 6.23 33.82 -1.67
CA CYS A 489 7.52 33.89 -2.33
C CYS A 489 8.19 32.53 -2.42
N VAL A 490 8.83 32.26 -3.56
CA VAL A 490 9.67 31.09 -3.79
C VAL A 490 11.11 31.54 -3.99
N LEU A 491 12.02 31.04 -3.15
CA LEU A 491 13.46 31.29 -3.26
C LEU A 491 14.18 30.05 -3.78
N SER A 492 14.52 30.04 -5.06
CA SER A 492 15.30 28.97 -5.69
C SER A 492 16.81 29.29 -5.72
N GLY A 493 17.64 28.25 -5.68
CA GLY A 493 19.11 28.39 -5.77
C GLY A 493 19.82 27.03 -5.72
N ALA A 494 21.02 26.93 -6.28
CA ALA A 494 21.81 25.69 -6.20
C ALA A 494 22.29 25.42 -4.76
N ALA A 495 22.70 24.19 -4.48
CA ALA A 495 23.32 23.84 -3.19
C ALA A 495 24.52 24.76 -2.89
N GLY A 496 24.66 25.17 -1.63
CA GLY A 496 25.76 26.05 -1.21
C GLY A 496 25.60 27.54 -1.51
N THR A 497 24.50 27.98 -2.16
CA THR A 497 24.25 29.41 -2.46
C THR A 497 23.85 30.27 -1.25
N GLY A 498 23.81 29.70 -0.05
CA GLY A 498 23.55 30.43 1.18
C GLY A 498 22.06 30.59 1.55
N LYS A 499 21.15 29.78 0.98
CA LYS A 499 19.70 29.79 1.31
C LYS A 499 19.41 29.83 2.81
N THR A 500 20.07 28.97 3.59
CA THR A 500 19.82 28.95 5.04
C THR A 500 20.37 30.19 5.76
N THR A 501 21.33 30.91 5.16
CA THR A 501 21.75 32.24 5.65
C THR A 501 20.67 33.29 5.37
N VAL A 502 19.98 33.17 4.23
CA VAL A 502 18.81 34.00 3.89
C VAL A 502 17.65 33.71 4.83
N ILE A 503 17.34 32.43 5.14
CA ILE A 503 16.31 32.05 6.12
C ILE A 503 16.60 32.67 7.49
N ARG A 504 17.83 32.58 7.98
CA ARG A 504 18.22 33.22 9.25
C ARG A 504 17.99 34.73 9.21
N ALA A 505 18.41 35.39 8.12
CA ALA A 505 18.18 36.82 7.94
C ALA A 505 16.69 37.16 7.89
N ILE A 506 15.85 36.30 7.30
CA ILE A 506 14.41 36.49 7.26
C ILE A 506 13.82 36.42 8.68
N VAL A 507 14.09 35.34 9.41
CA VAL A 507 13.59 35.13 10.78
C VAL A 507 13.96 36.29 11.72
N GLU A 508 15.22 36.74 11.69
CA GLU A 508 15.69 37.84 12.52
C GLU A 508 14.95 39.16 12.22
N ASN A 509 14.59 39.41 10.95
CA ASN A 509 13.89 40.62 10.56
C ASN A 509 12.39 40.56 10.88
N ILE A 510 11.75 39.39 10.79
CA ILE A 510 10.36 39.20 11.24
C ILE A 510 10.24 39.60 12.72
N LYS A 511 11.12 39.06 13.58
CA LYS A 511 11.16 39.40 15.01
C LYS A 511 11.34 40.90 15.26
N ARG A 512 12.16 41.58 14.44
CA ARG A 512 12.44 43.01 14.57
C ARG A 512 11.27 43.92 14.17
N VAL A 513 10.61 43.58 13.06
CA VAL A 513 9.56 44.41 12.45
C VAL A 513 8.23 44.23 13.18
N HIS A 514 7.93 43.00 13.60
CA HIS A 514 6.62 42.63 14.15
C HIS A 514 6.65 42.36 15.67
N GLY A 515 7.84 42.18 16.27
CA GLY A 515 8.04 41.91 17.71
C GLY A 515 8.43 40.45 17.99
N GLU A 516 9.04 40.18 19.16
CA GLU A 516 9.49 38.82 19.54
C GLU A 516 8.33 37.82 19.70
N SER A 517 7.10 38.31 19.93
CA SER A 517 5.88 37.51 20.02
C SER A 517 5.22 37.21 18.67
N THR A 518 5.86 37.53 17.55
CA THR A 518 5.31 37.24 16.22
C THR A 518 5.43 35.76 15.91
N GLY A 519 4.30 35.09 15.68
CA GLY A 519 4.28 33.68 15.31
C GLY A 519 4.78 33.46 13.88
N PHE A 520 5.95 32.82 13.76
CA PHE A 520 6.42 32.24 12.50
C PHE A 520 6.66 30.73 12.72
N LEU A 521 6.47 29.96 11.67
CA LEU A 521 6.64 28.50 11.68
C LEU A 521 7.72 28.10 10.68
N LEU A 522 8.72 27.37 11.17
CA LEU A 522 9.82 26.83 10.37
C LEU A 522 9.58 25.33 10.14
N MET A 523 9.50 24.93 8.87
CA MET A 523 9.26 23.55 8.48
C MET A 523 10.25 23.05 7.43
N ALA A 524 10.42 21.72 7.39
CA ALA A 524 11.12 21.03 6.31
C ALA A 524 10.46 19.67 6.00
N PRO A 525 10.68 19.08 4.82
CA PRO A 525 10.17 17.75 4.50
C PRO A 525 10.78 16.65 5.38
N THR A 526 12.07 16.75 5.71
CA THR A 526 12.80 15.71 6.47
C THR A 526 13.31 16.20 7.83
N GLY A 527 13.45 15.28 8.79
CA GLY A 527 13.97 15.59 10.13
C GLY A 527 15.39 16.15 10.11
N LYS A 528 16.25 15.69 9.19
CA LYS A 528 17.61 16.23 9.02
C LYS A 528 17.60 17.69 8.57
N ALA A 529 16.73 18.04 7.62
CA ALA A 529 16.58 19.41 7.16
C ALA A 529 15.99 20.31 8.26
N ALA A 530 14.99 19.83 9.00
CA ALA A 530 14.43 20.55 10.14
C ALA A 530 15.50 20.83 11.21
N GLU A 531 16.29 19.84 11.64
CA GLU A 531 17.33 20.05 12.66
C GLU A 531 18.44 21.01 12.18
N ARG A 532 18.74 21.00 10.88
CA ARG A 532 19.65 21.96 10.27
C ARG A 532 19.10 23.39 10.35
N ILE A 533 17.83 23.62 10.00
CA ILE A 533 17.19 24.93 10.17
C ILE A 533 17.37 25.41 11.60
N LYS A 534 17.01 24.56 12.58
CA LYS A 534 17.12 24.87 14.02
C LYS A 534 18.54 25.20 14.46
N THR A 535 19.53 24.43 14.00
CA THR A 535 20.95 24.69 14.31
C THR A 535 21.43 26.03 13.74
N GLN A 536 20.94 26.42 12.56
CA GLN A 536 21.39 27.63 11.88
C GLN A 536 20.64 28.90 12.30
N THR A 537 19.36 28.79 12.65
CA THR A 537 18.53 29.93 13.08
C THR A 537 18.48 30.08 14.60
N GLY A 538 18.72 29.02 15.36
CA GLY A 538 18.51 28.98 16.81
C GLY A 538 17.04 28.82 17.22
N GLU A 539 16.13 28.68 16.27
CA GLU A 539 14.69 28.62 16.50
C GLU A 539 14.15 27.19 16.42
N ARG A 540 12.97 26.95 17.01
CA ARG A 540 12.26 25.67 16.84
C ARG A 540 11.84 25.50 15.39
N SER A 541 12.12 24.32 14.85
CA SER A 541 11.64 23.85 13.56
C SER A 541 11.01 22.47 13.74
N THR A 542 10.14 22.10 12.81
CA THR A 542 9.46 20.80 12.79
C THR A 542 9.46 20.25 11.36
N THR A 543 9.16 18.97 11.19
CA THR A 543 8.85 18.48 9.85
C THR A 543 7.42 18.87 9.47
N ILE A 544 7.13 18.96 8.17
CA ILE A 544 5.76 19.18 7.67
C ILE A 544 4.82 18.10 8.26
N HIS A 545 5.22 16.83 8.17
CA HIS A 545 4.48 15.70 8.73
C HIS A 545 4.20 15.84 10.22
N SER A 546 5.22 16.14 11.04
CA SER A 546 5.06 16.31 12.49
C SER A 546 4.13 17.47 12.84
N PHE A 547 4.18 18.56 12.07
CA PHE A 547 3.26 19.69 12.26
C PHE A 547 1.81 19.29 11.95
N LEU A 548 1.58 18.67 10.80
CA LEU A 548 0.26 18.21 10.39
C LEU A 548 -0.32 17.18 11.38
N ALA A 549 0.49 16.21 11.82
CA ALA A 549 0.09 15.22 12.82
C ALA A 549 -0.31 15.87 14.15
N SER A 550 0.49 16.84 14.64
CA SER A 550 0.18 17.55 15.89
C SER A 550 -1.12 18.36 15.84
N ASN A 551 -1.60 18.68 14.63
CA ASN A 551 -2.84 19.40 14.38
C ASN A 551 -4.01 18.48 13.95
N GLY A 552 -3.81 17.16 13.95
CA GLY A 552 -4.85 16.19 13.61
C GLY A 552 -5.14 16.06 12.10
N TRP A 553 -4.19 16.43 11.24
CA TRP A 553 -4.32 16.31 9.78
C TRP A 553 -3.76 14.99 9.22
N ILE A 554 -3.33 14.07 10.09
CA ILE A 554 -2.73 12.78 9.70
C ILE A 554 -3.55 11.66 10.34
N ASN A 555 -3.95 10.68 9.54
CA ASN A 555 -4.59 9.44 9.95
C ASN A 555 -3.57 8.51 10.64
N ASN A 556 -4.07 7.47 11.32
CA ASN A 556 -3.20 6.48 11.97
C ASN A 556 -2.31 5.68 10.99
N ASN A 557 -2.73 5.55 9.73
CA ASN A 557 -1.94 4.97 8.64
C ASN A 557 -0.95 5.97 7.99
N PHE A 558 -0.74 7.14 8.58
CA PHE A 558 0.10 8.23 8.07
C PHE A 558 -0.40 8.91 6.77
N THR A 559 -1.64 8.67 6.34
CA THR A 559 -2.23 9.41 5.22
C THR A 559 -2.78 10.77 5.65
N LEU A 560 -2.92 11.69 4.69
CA LEU A 560 -3.47 13.02 4.95
C LEU A 560 -4.99 12.94 5.12
N LYS A 561 -5.51 13.59 6.16
CA LYS A 561 -6.95 13.77 6.31
C LYS A 561 -7.48 14.81 5.33
N ARG A 562 -8.67 14.54 4.79
CA ARG A 562 -9.42 15.48 3.94
C ARG A 562 -10.10 16.60 4.75
N SER A 563 -10.46 16.33 6.01
CA SER A 563 -11.13 17.30 6.89
C SER A 563 -10.85 17.01 8.38
N GLY A 564 -11.41 17.83 9.28
CA GLY A 564 -11.38 17.60 10.73
C GLY A 564 -10.12 18.05 11.49
N GLY A 565 -9.03 18.38 10.78
CA GLY A 565 -7.84 18.92 11.41
C GLY A 565 -8.00 20.37 11.90
N LYS A 566 -7.19 20.76 12.88
CA LYS A 566 -7.23 22.11 13.48
C LYS A 566 -6.42 23.09 12.64
N LEU A 567 -7.00 24.27 12.40
CA LEU A 567 -6.27 25.40 11.83
C LEU A 567 -5.47 26.10 12.93
N SER A 568 -4.18 26.36 12.67
CA SER A 568 -3.36 27.18 13.56
C SER A 568 -3.67 28.65 13.33
N GLN A 569 -4.18 29.34 14.35
CA GLN A 569 -4.52 30.77 14.28
C GLN A 569 -3.37 31.70 14.69
N ASP A 570 -2.27 31.14 15.20
CA ASP A 570 -1.19 31.89 15.83
C ASP A 570 0.03 32.10 14.93
N VAL A 571 -0.01 31.67 13.66
CA VAL A 571 1.12 31.74 12.73
C VAL A 571 0.82 32.70 11.58
N ASN A 572 1.61 33.78 11.49
CA ASN A 572 1.50 34.80 10.45
C ASN A 572 2.45 34.56 9.27
N THR A 573 3.51 33.77 9.47
CA THR A 573 4.51 33.50 8.43
C THR A 573 4.99 32.05 8.50
N ILE A 574 4.91 31.36 7.38
CA ILE A 574 5.39 29.99 7.24
C ILE A 574 6.62 30.01 6.34
N ILE A 575 7.70 29.36 6.78
CA ILE A 575 8.91 29.19 6.00
C ILE A 575 9.17 27.69 5.87
N VAL A 576 9.16 27.20 4.64
CA VAL A 576 9.46 25.82 4.29
C VAL A 576 10.82 25.79 3.58
N ASP A 577 11.77 25.00 4.08
CA ASP A 577 13.04 24.73 3.40
C ASP A 577 13.04 23.30 2.88
N ASP A 578 13.22 23.17 1.57
CA ASP A 578 13.42 21.89 0.92
C ASP A 578 14.88 21.78 0.48
N HIS A 579 15.60 20.86 1.11
CA HIS A 579 16.95 20.47 0.73
C HIS A 579 16.87 19.26 -0.21
N CYS A 580 16.32 19.48 -1.40
CA CYS A 580 16.56 18.63 -2.56
C CYS A 580 17.95 18.95 -3.16
#